data_AF-A0A535JUF3-F1
#
_entry.id   AF-A0A535JUF3-F1
#
_cell.length_a   1.000
_cell.length_b   1.000
_cell.length_c   1.000
_cell.angle_alpha   90.00
_cell.angle_beta   90.00
_cell.angle_gamma   90.00
#
_symmetry.space_group_name_H-M   'P 1'
#
loop_
_entity.id
_entity.type
_entity.pdbx_description
1 polymer ?
#
loop_
_entity_poly.entity_id
_entity_poly.type
_entity_poly.pdbx_seq_one_letter_code
_entity_poly.pdbx_strand_id
1 'polypeptide(L)'
;MRHALLRIAAVALASGVSAIALLGVGRLVLIGDLGIALPPLTAIGTSVITSPNPAAQAAVLSDLAAPEASPTATPRPAASATETPSAKPASLALSSFRSGGRSYVGVVVTDADRTFVAPFAGTVEIRVYQLIDSEVRVGSNVPTLPFYPYISIIGSDRKIIYRPGTLSAVTEVLALDGATIAAGDPLFRLLGPGRSSWTTFYNPSAPYQVVVSLQTLPGGRDLDPSIYFSGS
;
A
#
# COMPACT_ATOMS: atom_id res chain seq x y z
N MET A 1 0.62 42.96 -38.33
CA MET A 1 0.85 41.52 -38.63
C MET A 1 2.33 41.14 -38.81
N ARG A 2 3.28 41.78 -38.11
CA ARG A 2 4.72 41.43 -38.14
C ARG A 2 5.24 40.78 -36.84
N HIS A 3 4.46 40.85 -35.76
CA HIS A 3 4.86 40.26 -34.46
C HIS A 3 4.41 38.80 -34.25
N ALA A 4 3.56 38.24 -35.13
CA ALA A 4 3.11 36.86 -35.03
C ALA A 4 4.09 35.85 -35.66
N LEU A 5 4.92 36.29 -36.62
CA LEU A 5 5.88 35.44 -37.33
C LEU A 5 7.17 35.15 -36.53
N LEU A 6 7.50 36.01 -35.56
CA LEU A 6 8.70 35.83 -34.72
C LEU A 6 8.53 34.78 -33.61
N ARG A 7 7.30 34.42 -33.24
CA ARG A 7 7.06 33.39 -32.19
C ARG A 7 7.01 31.97 -32.73
N ILE A 8 6.83 31.79 -34.04
CA ILE A 8 6.83 30.47 -34.69
C ILE A 8 8.28 30.02 -34.99
N ALA A 9 9.22 30.96 -35.17
CA ALA A 9 10.63 30.65 -35.40
C ALA A 9 11.39 30.18 -34.14
N ALA A 10 10.89 30.49 -32.92
CA ALA A 10 11.53 30.06 -31.67
C ALA A 10 11.16 28.64 -31.22
N VAL A 11 10.08 28.07 -31.77
CA VAL A 11 9.62 26.71 -31.41
C VAL A 11 10.25 25.63 -32.33
N ALA A 12 10.79 26.01 -33.48
CA ALA A 12 11.42 25.08 -34.42
C ALA A 12 12.89 24.74 -34.13
N LEU A 13 13.60 25.51 -33.28
CA LEU A 13 15.02 25.28 -32.96
C LEU A 13 15.27 24.47 -31.67
N ALA A 14 14.26 24.33 -30.79
CA ALA A 14 14.36 23.47 -29.61
C ALA A 14 13.99 22.00 -29.90
N SER A 15 13.33 21.72 -31.04
CA SER A 15 12.90 20.38 -31.43
C SER A 15 13.95 19.58 -32.23
N GLY A 16 15.11 20.19 -32.53
CA GLY A 16 16.19 19.56 -33.31
C GLY A 16 17.32 18.91 -32.50
N VAL A 17 17.42 19.19 -31.19
CA VAL A 17 18.51 18.64 -30.35
C VAL A 17 18.11 17.37 -29.58
N SER A 18 16.81 17.07 -29.47
CA SER A 18 16.32 15.87 -28.78
C SER A 18 16.30 14.60 -29.65
N ALA A 19 16.60 14.70 -30.95
CA ALA A 19 16.52 13.57 -31.90
C ALA A 19 17.86 12.84 -32.15
N ILE A 20 18.98 13.27 -31.55
CA ILE A 20 20.30 12.63 -31.74
C ILE A 20 20.76 11.84 -30.49
N ALA A 21 20.10 11.98 -29.35
CA ALA A 21 20.43 11.21 -28.14
C ALA A 21 19.85 9.78 -28.09
N LEU A 22 18.97 9.41 -29.03
CA LEU A 22 18.21 8.15 -29.01
C LEU A 22 18.65 7.10 -30.06
N LEU A 23 19.78 7.32 -30.75
CA LEU A 23 20.29 6.39 -31.78
C LEU A 23 21.72 5.87 -31.50
N GLY A 24 22.26 6.08 -30.30
CA GLY A 24 23.70 5.92 -30.04
C GLY A 24 24.17 4.87 -29.02
N VAL A 25 23.31 4.06 -28.40
CA VAL A 25 23.77 2.99 -27.49
C VAL A 25 22.91 1.73 -27.63
N GLY A 26 22.95 1.15 -28.84
CA GLY A 26 22.59 -0.23 -29.06
C GLY A 26 23.80 -1.13 -28.81
N ARG A 27 23.62 -2.12 -27.92
CA ARG A 27 24.31 -3.42 -27.89
C ARG A 27 25.85 -3.43 -27.94
N LEU A 28 26.45 -3.61 -26.77
CA LEU A 28 27.62 -4.50 -26.65
C LEU A 28 27.29 -5.59 -25.62
N VAL A 29 26.91 -6.76 -26.15
CA VAL A 29 27.09 -8.03 -25.44
C VAL A 29 28.57 -8.35 -25.59
N LEU A 30 29.32 -8.33 -24.49
CA LEU A 30 30.60 -9.02 -24.41
C LEU A 30 30.62 -9.85 -23.13
N ILE A 31 30.55 -11.16 -23.34
CA ILE A 31 30.83 -12.22 -22.39
C ILE A 31 32.35 -12.25 -22.22
N GLY A 32 32.84 -12.21 -20.98
CA GLY A 32 34.27 -12.23 -20.68
C GLY A 32 34.58 -12.05 -19.19
N ASP A 33 34.39 -13.14 -18.46
CA ASP A 33 35.12 -13.60 -17.27
C ASP A 33 36.09 -12.61 -16.57
N LEU A 34 35.76 -12.25 -15.33
CA LEU A 34 36.71 -11.82 -14.29
C LEU A 34 36.11 -12.19 -12.93
N GLY A 35 36.68 -13.23 -12.34
CA GLY A 35 36.16 -13.95 -11.18
C GLY A 35 36.02 -13.11 -9.91
N ILE A 36 34.88 -13.29 -9.26
CA ILE A 36 34.75 -13.21 -7.80
C ILE A 36 34.04 -14.49 -7.35
N ALA A 37 34.73 -15.24 -6.49
CA ALA A 37 34.31 -16.53 -5.97
C ALA A 37 33.05 -16.41 -5.10
N LEU A 38 32.06 -17.25 -5.41
CA LEU A 38 30.93 -17.56 -4.53
C LEU A 38 31.40 -18.49 -3.41
N PRO A 39 31.10 -18.21 -2.12
CA PRO A 39 31.18 -19.24 -1.08
C PRO A 39 29.98 -20.20 -1.19
N PRO A 40 30.18 -21.51 -0.98
CA PRO A 40 29.14 -22.52 -1.18
C PRO A 40 28.07 -22.55 -0.08
N LEU A 41 26.84 -22.87 -0.51
CA LEU A 41 25.69 -23.27 0.30
C LEU A 41 26.05 -24.44 1.23
N THR A 42 25.83 -24.26 2.52
CA THR A 42 25.69 -25.37 3.48
C THR A 42 24.22 -25.47 3.88
N ALA A 43 23.55 -26.47 3.30
CA ALA A 43 22.26 -26.98 3.76
C ALA A 43 22.53 -28.05 4.82
N ILE A 44 22.08 -27.83 6.06
CA ILE A 44 22.01 -28.86 7.11
C ILE A 44 20.74 -28.60 7.91
N GLY A 45 19.81 -29.56 7.93
CA GLY A 45 18.68 -29.51 8.85
C GLY A 45 17.39 -30.26 8.50
N THR A 46 17.38 -31.27 7.65
CA THR A 46 16.26 -32.24 7.59
C THR A 46 16.80 -33.64 7.40
N SER A 47 16.85 -34.41 8.49
CA SER A 47 16.99 -35.87 8.44
C SER A 47 15.61 -36.48 8.65
N VAL A 48 14.94 -36.79 7.55
CA VAL A 48 13.92 -37.84 7.48
C VAL A 48 14.69 -39.15 7.33
N ILE A 49 14.59 -40.05 8.30
CA ILE A 49 15.02 -41.43 8.15
C ILE A 49 13.76 -42.29 8.05
N THR A 50 13.56 -42.89 6.89
CA THR A 50 12.61 -43.98 6.67
C THR A 50 13.37 -45.29 6.45
N SER A 51 12.79 -46.37 7.01
CA SER A 51 12.92 -47.79 6.66
C SER A 51 13.94 -48.64 7.47
N PRO A 52 13.72 -49.97 7.71
CA PRO A 52 12.54 -50.84 7.48
C PRO A 52 12.07 -51.65 8.73
N ASN A 53 10.84 -52.20 8.64
CA ASN A 53 10.29 -53.28 9.48
C ASN A 53 10.95 -54.64 9.11
N PRO A 54 11.21 -55.54 10.08
CA PRO A 54 10.38 -56.75 10.16
C PRO A 54 10.11 -57.30 11.60
N ALA A 55 8.86 -57.74 11.79
CA ALA A 55 8.40 -58.95 12.48
C ALA A 55 8.65 -59.17 13.99
N ALA A 56 7.51 -59.26 14.69
CA ALA A 56 7.15 -60.26 15.71
C ALA A 56 7.90 -60.26 17.06
N GLN A 57 7.17 -59.99 18.14
CA GLN A 57 6.52 -61.05 18.94
C GLN A 57 5.67 -60.44 20.05
N ALA A 58 4.45 -60.97 20.18
CA ALA A 58 3.57 -60.73 21.31
C ALA A 58 4.11 -61.44 22.55
N ALA A 59 4.06 -60.75 23.70
CA ALA A 59 4.04 -61.40 25.00
C ALA A 59 2.93 -60.76 25.82
N VAL A 60 1.83 -61.50 25.90
CA VAL A 60 0.69 -61.27 26.76
C VAL A 60 1.12 -61.68 28.17
N LEU A 61 0.86 -60.86 29.19
CA LEU A 61 0.53 -61.37 30.51
C LEU A 61 -0.27 -60.31 31.28
N SER A 62 -1.55 -60.62 31.46
CA SER A 62 -2.49 -59.95 32.34
C SER A 62 -2.04 -60.11 33.79
N ASP A 63 -2.19 -59.05 34.60
CA ASP A 63 -2.46 -59.23 36.02
C ASP A 63 -3.57 -58.26 36.47
N LEU A 64 -4.44 -58.80 37.31
CA LEU A 64 -5.71 -58.28 37.79
C LEU A 64 -5.49 -57.47 39.08
N ALA A 65 -6.01 -56.24 39.15
CA ALA A 65 -6.58 -55.69 40.39
C ALA A 65 -7.51 -54.50 40.06
N ALA A 66 -8.79 -54.64 40.42
CA ALA A 66 -9.79 -53.58 40.45
C ALA A 66 -9.85 -52.95 41.86
N PRO A 67 -10.81 -52.04 42.16
CA PRO A 67 -10.88 -50.62 41.80
C PRO A 67 -10.81 -49.71 43.06
N GLU A 68 -10.43 -48.43 42.94
CA GLU A 68 -10.71 -47.44 43.99
C GLU A 68 -11.32 -46.15 43.41
N ALA A 69 -12.17 -45.56 44.23
CA ALA A 69 -13.30 -44.73 43.87
C ALA A 69 -12.95 -43.26 43.55
N SER A 70 -13.87 -42.64 42.80
CA SER A 70 -13.91 -41.19 42.49
C SER A 70 -13.88 -40.30 43.75
N PRO A 71 -13.56 -39.01 43.55
CA PRO A 71 -14.67 -38.07 43.73
C PRO A 71 -14.89 -37.14 42.51
N THR A 72 -16.19 -37.01 42.21
CA THR A 72 -16.83 -36.10 41.27
C THR A 72 -16.36 -34.65 41.42
N ALA A 73 -15.80 -34.08 40.34
CA ALA A 73 -15.64 -32.64 40.21
C ALA A 73 -16.99 -32.00 39.83
N THR A 74 -17.50 -31.12 40.67
CA THR A 74 -18.69 -30.29 40.42
C THR A 74 -18.44 -29.37 39.21
N PRO A 75 -19.37 -29.24 38.25
CA PRO A 75 -19.21 -28.28 37.16
C PRO A 75 -19.35 -26.85 37.71
N ARG A 76 -18.27 -26.07 37.63
CA ARG A 76 -18.28 -24.63 37.89
C ARG A 76 -19.06 -23.94 36.76
N PRO A 77 -20.01 -23.02 37.03
CA PRO A 77 -20.65 -22.25 35.99
C PRO A 77 -19.60 -21.43 35.24
N ALA A 78 -19.52 -21.60 33.92
CA ALA A 78 -18.71 -20.76 33.07
C ALA A 78 -19.20 -19.31 33.20
N ALA A 79 -18.29 -18.39 33.54
CA ALA A 79 -18.59 -16.97 33.53
C ALA A 79 -19.01 -16.60 32.10
N SER A 80 -20.25 -16.12 31.97
CA SER A 80 -20.77 -15.59 30.71
C SER A 80 -19.87 -14.43 30.28
N ALA A 81 -19.17 -14.59 29.15
CA ALA A 81 -18.46 -13.48 28.54
C ALA A 81 -19.47 -12.37 28.27
N THR A 82 -19.29 -11.23 28.94
CA THR A 82 -20.04 -10.03 28.60
C THR A 82 -19.53 -9.58 27.24
N GLU A 83 -20.35 -9.72 26.21
CA GLU A 83 -20.07 -9.13 24.90
C GLU A 83 -19.95 -7.61 25.09
N THR A 84 -18.72 -7.09 25.05
CA THR A 84 -18.49 -5.66 24.95
C THR A 84 -19.22 -5.15 23.71
N PRO A 85 -20.07 -4.12 23.80
CA PRO A 85 -20.72 -3.55 22.63
C PRO A 85 -19.66 -3.16 21.60
N SER A 86 -19.69 -3.82 20.44
CA SER A 86 -18.84 -3.46 19.32
C SER A 86 -19.12 -2.01 18.96
N ALA A 87 -18.13 -1.13 19.17
CA ALA A 87 -18.25 0.26 18.82
C ALA A 87 -18.55 0.35 17.32
N LYS A 88 -19.72 0.91 16.99
CA LYS A 88 -20.12 1.18 15.61
C LYS A 88 -18.98 1.93 14.91
N PRO A 89 -18.49 1.48 13.74
CA PRO A 89 -17.47 2.22 12.99
C PRO A 89 -17.96 3.65 12.78
N ALA A 90 -17.14 4.67 13.08
CA ALA A 90 -17.58 6.03 12.84
C ALA A 90 -17.72 6.25 11.32
N SER A 91 -18.80 6.93 10.96
CA SER A 91 -19.10 7.24 9.57
C SER A 91 -18.10 8.25 9.02
N LEU A 92 -17.54 7.97 7.84
CA LEU A 92 -16.74 8.95 7.11
C LEU A 92 -17.67 10.01 6.51
N ALA A 93 -17.29 11.29 6.62
CA ALA A 93 -17.94 12.33 5.84
C ALA A 93 -17.19 12.55 4.53
N LEU A 94 -17.90 12.46 3.41
CA LEU A 94 -17.36 12.55 2.07
C LEU A 94 -17.82 13.85 1.40
N SER A 95 -16.92 14.50 0.65
CA SER A 95 -17.24 15.71 -0.10
C SER A 95 -16.61 15.64 -1.49
N SER A 96 -17.43 15.54 -2.52
CA SER A 96 -16.96 15.56 -3.91
C SER A 96 -16.61 16.99 -4.33
N PHE A 97 -15.49 17.17 -5.01
CA PHE A 97 -15.07 18.47 -5.54
C PHE A 97 -14.27 18.32 -6.83
N ARG A 98 -14.06 19.44 -7.54
CA ARG A 98 -13.23 19.49 -8.76
C ARG A 98 -12.06 20.44 -8.59
N SER A 99 -10.91 20.09 -9.16
CA SER A 99 -9.72 20.95 -9.20
C SER A 99 -8.87 20.60 -10.42
N GLY A 100 -8.32 21.59 -11.11
CA GLY A 100 -7.45 21.36 -12.28
C GLY A 100 -8.08 20.49 -13.37
N GLY A 101 -9.41 20.60 -13.57
CA GLY A 101 -10.16 19.79 -14.53
C GLY A 101 -10.45 18.35 -14.08
N ARG A 102 -10.04 17.95 -12.87
CA ARG A 102 -10.20 16.59 -12.33
C ARG A 102 -11.20 16.50 -11.19
N SER A 103 -11.78 15.31 -11.01
CA SER A 103 -12.72 14.99 -9.93
C SER A 103 -12.03 14.32 -8.74
N TYR A 104 -12.40 14.75 -7.54
CA TYR A 104 -11.85 14.28 -6.28
C TYR A 104 -12.95 14.07 -5.24
N VAL A 105 -12.66 13.24 -4.25
CA VAL A 105 -13.41 13.16 -3.00
C VAL A 105 -12.49 13.50 -1.84
N GLY A 106 -12.90 14.48 -1.05
CA GLY A 106 -12.32 14.78 0.24
C GLY A 106 -12.99 13.90 1.29
N VAL A 107 -12.17 13.26 2.12
CA VAL A 107 -12.59 12.37 3.20
C VAL A 107 -12.26 13.04 4.53
N VAL A 108 -13.28 13.24 5.35
CA VAL A 108 -13.14 13.67 6.73
C VAL A 108 -13.23 12.45 7.63
N VAL A 109 -12.17 12.22 8.41
CA VAL A 109 -12.06 11.08 9.32
C VAL A 109 -12.09 11.60 10.76
N THR A 110 -13.05 11.13 11.55
CA THR A 110 -13.19 11.49 12.96
C THR A 110 -12.39 10.58 13.89
N ASP A 111 -12.05 9.38 13.43
CA ASP A 111 -11.37 8.35 14.21
C ASP A 111 -9.86 8.44 14.00
N ALA A 112 -9.11 8.60 15.09
CA ALA A 112 -7.69 8.27 15.08
C ALA A 112 -7.51 6.76 14.81
N ASP A 113 -6.36 6.37 14.25
CA ASP A 113 -6.02 4.98 13.93
C ASP A 113 -6.85 4.30 12.83
N ARG A 114 -7.63 5.07 12.05
CA ARG A 114 -8.35 4.53 10.89
C ARG A 114 -7.38 3.96 9.84
N THR A 115 -7.53 2.68 9.53
CA THR A 115 -6.84 2.03 8.42
C THR A 115 -7.65 2.14 7.13
N PHE A 116 -6.98 2.50 6.04
CA PHE A 116 -7.51 2.46 4.68
C PHE A 116 -7.04 1.18 4.01
N VAL A 117 -7.99 0.49 3.38
CA VAL A 117 -7.75 -0.79 2.71
C VAL A 117 -7.90 -0.65 1.19
N ALA A 118 -7.35 -1.62 0.46
CA ALA A 118 -7.48 -1.68 -0.98
C ALA A 118 -8.92 -1.96 -1.41
N PRO A 119 -9.53 -1.12 -2.26
CA PRO A 119 -10.90 -1.35 -2.71
C PRO A 119 -11.00 -2.40 -3.82
N PHE A 120 -9.88 -2.73 -4.46
CA PHE A 120 -9.78 -3.76 -5.50
C PHE A 120 -8.35 -4.29 -5.55
N ALA A 121 -8.19 -5.48 -6.13
CA ALA A 121 -6.88 -6.08 -6.34
C ALA A 121 -6.05 -5.32 -7.38
N GLY A 122 -4.74 -5.26 -7.19
CA GLY A 122 -3.84 -4.56 -8.11
C GLY A 122 -2.43 -4.44 -7.59
N THR A 123 -1.64 -3.60 -8.25
CA THR A 123 -0.26 -3.28 -7.84
C THR A 123 -0.22 -1.94 -7.13
N VAL A 124 0.49 -1.88 -6.00
CA VAL A 124 0.71 -0.65 -5.24
C VAL A 124 1.81 0.18 -5.88
N GLU A 125 1.57 1.49 -6.01
CA GLU A 125 2.56 2.49 -6.40
C GLU A 125 2.58 3.60 -5.34
N ILE A 126 3.70 3.74 -4.63
CA ILE A 126 3.90 4.78 -3.62
C ILE A 126 4.89 5.82 -4.15
N ARG A 127 4.41 7.06 -4.29
CA ARG A 127 5.26 8.21 -4.64
C ARG A 127 5.33 9.17 -3.48
N VAL A 128 6.54 9.54 -3.08
CA VAL A 128 6.76 10.49 -1.99
C VAL A 128 7.02 11.88 -2.56
N TYR A 129 6.29 12.86 -2.03
CA TYR A 129 6.37 14.26 -2.43
C TYR A 129 6.87 15.14 -1.29
N GLN A 130 7.52 16.24 -1.66
CA GLN A 130 7.92 17.31 -0.73
C GLN A 130 7.55 18.68 -1.35
N LEU A 131 7.24 19.66 -0.51
CA LEU A 131 7.14 21.05 -0.94
C LEU A 131 8.49 21.72 -0.70
N ILE A 132 9.19 22.09 -1.77
CA ILE A 132 10.53 22.71 -1.75
C ILE A 132 10.42 24.03 -2.48
N ASP A 133 10.74 25.14 -1.81
CA ASP A 133 10.67 26.49 -2.40
C ASP A 133 9.31 26.80 -3.05
N SER A 134 8.21 26.39 -2.40
CA SER A 134 6.83 26.49 -2.91
C SER A 134 6.50 25.64 -4.14
N GLU A 135 7.39 24.72 -4.53
CA GLU A 135 7.15 23.78 -5.63
C GLU A 135 7.00 22.34 -5.10
N VAL A 136 6.01 21.62 -5.63
CA VAL A 136 5.80 20.20 -5.30
C VAL A 136 6.80 19.34 -6.09
N ARG A 137 7.74 18.71 -5.39
CA ARG A 137 8.76 17.82 -5.95
C ARG A 137 8.45 16.37 -5.61
N VAL A 138 8.79 15.45 -6.51
CA VAL A 138 8.64 14.00 -6.33
C VAL A 138 10.01 13.35 -6.24
N GLY A 139 10.19 12.40 -5.32
CA GLY A 139 11.44 11.65 -5.17
C GLY A 139 12.62 12.46 -4.61
N SER A 140 12.38 13.67 -4.10
CA SER A 140 13.37 14.44 -3.35
C SER A 140 13.61 13.83 -1.96
N ASN A 141 14.78 14.10 -1.38
CA ASN A 141 15.16 13.64 -0.05
C ASN A 141 15.79 14.79 0.75
N VAL A 142 15.01 15.82 1.06
CA VAL A 142 15.40 16.90 1.97
C VAL A 142 14.90 16.55 3.38
N PRO A 143 15.73 16.03 4.29
CA PRO A 143 15.24 15.40 5.52
C PRO A 143 14.57 16.36 6.50
N THR A 144 14.86 17.66 6.38
CA THR A 144 14.29 18.72 7.21
C THR A 144 12.87 19.13 6.77
N LEU A 145 12.40 18.62 5.64
CA LEU A 145 11.08 18.95 5.10
C LEU A 145 10.13 17.75 5.19
N PRO A 146 8.82 17.97 5.42
CA PRO A 146 7.87 16.89 5.53
C PRO A 146 7.72 16.10 4.22
N PHE A 147 7.58 14.78 4.36
CA PHE A 147 7.34 13.85 3.26
C PHE A 147 5.85 13.52 3.16
N TYR A 148 5.27 13.58 1.97
CA TYR A 148 3.84 13.32 1.72
C TYR A 148 3.69 12.12 0.78
N PRO A 149 3.20 10.97 1.26
CA PRO A 149 3.03 9.78 0.43
C PRO A 149 1.76 9.90 -0.41
N TYR A 150 1.86 9.59 -1.70
CA TYR A 150 0.73 9.31 -2.57
C TYR A 150 0.70 7.81 -2.79
N ILE A 151 -0.34 7.17 -2.28
CA ILE A 151 -0.52 5.72 -2.35
C ILE A 151 -1.52 5.43 -3.46
N SER A 152 -1.09 4.70 -4.49
CA SER A 152 -1.95 4.33 -5.60
C SER A 152 -2.14 2.82 -5.67
N ILE A 153 -3.30 2.38 -6.16
CA ILE A 153 -3.51 1.00 -6.60
C ILE A 153 -3.85 1.03 -8.07
N ILE A 154 -3.09 0.25 -8.84
CA ILE A 154 -3.23 0.09 -10.28
C ILE A 154 -3.88 -1.27 -10.51
N GLY A 155 -5.17 -1.24 -10.84
CA GLY A 155 -5.92 -2.42 -11.25
C GLY A 155 -5.84 -2.63 -12.76
N SER A 156 -6.64 -3.57 -13.26
CA SER A 156 -6.72 -3.86 -14.71
C SER A 156 -7.38 -2.75 -15.51
N ASP A 157 -8.39 -2.09 -14.95
CA ASP A 157 -9.26 -1.13 -15.64
C ASP A 157 -9.27 0.26 -15.01
N ARG A 158 -8.58 0.46 -13.88
CA ARG A 158 -8.63 1.69 -13.10
C ARG A 158 -7.42 1.91 -12.20
N LYS A 159 -7.17 3.17 -11.87
CA LYS A 159 -6.18 3.61 -10.87
C LYS A 159 -6.87 4.47 -9.82
N ILE A 160 -6.71 4.11 -8.55
CA ILE A 160 -7.09 4.96 -7.42
C ILE A 160 -5.84 5.57 -6.80
N ILE A 161 -5.92 6.82 -6.33
CA ILE A 161 -4.81 7.53 -5.68
C ILE A 161 -5.32 8.18 -4.40
N TYR A 162 -4.68 7.84 -3.29
CA TYR A 162 -4.87 8.42 -1.97
C TYR A 162 -3.79 9.45 -1.68
N ARG A 163 -4.19 10.59 -1.11
CA ARG A 163 -3.32 11.71 -0.72
C ARG A 163 -3.53 12.03 0.75
N PRO A 164 -3.02 11.20 1.67
CA PRO A 164 -3.09 11.49 3.10
C PRO A 164 -2.07 12.57 3.50
N GLY A 165 -1.94 12.82 4.80
CA GLY A 165 -0.97 13.76 5.35
C GLY A 165 0.46 13.22 5.41
N THR A 166 1.33 13.93 6.11
CA THR A 166 2.76 13.64 6.21
C THR A 166 3.07 12.24 6.73
N LEU A 167 4.10 11.60 6.16
CA LEU A 167 4.65 10.33 6.62
C LEU A 167 5.09 10.44 8.10
N SER A 168 4.88 9.37 8.86
CA SER A 168 5.28 9.17 10.26
C SER A 168 4.60 10.07 11.29
N ALA A 169 4.12 11.26 10.93
CA ALA A 169 3.39 12.15 11.83
C ALA A 169 1.86 12.06 11.66
N VAL A 170 1.38 11.83 10.44
CA VAL A 170 -0.05 11.72 10.13
C VAL A 170 -0.39 10.38 9.50
N THR A 171 0.52 9.84 8.70
CA THR A 171 0.31 8.63 7.92
C THR A 171 1.40 7.61 8.21
N GLU A 172 0.99 6.40 8.57
CA GLU A 172 1.84 5.21 8.52
C GLU A 172 1.46 4.39 7.28
N VAL A 173 2.43 4.14 6.40
CA VAL A 173 2.19 3.30 5.22
C VAL A 173 2.41 1.84 5.59
N LEU A 174 1.41 1.00 5.29
CA LEU A 174 1.40 -0.43 5.65
C LEU A 174 1.69 -1.32 4.44
N ALA A 175 1.34 -0.88 3.23
CA ALA A 175 1.65 -1.59 2.00
C ALA A 175 3.09 -1.29 1.52
N LEU A 176 3.70 -2.27 0.86
CA LEU A 176 5.00 -2.10 0.21
C LEU A 176 4.83 -1.59 -1.23
N ASP A 177 5.73 -0.73 -1.67
CA ASP A 177 5.75 -0.25 -3.05
C ASP A 177 6.03 -1.41 -4.01
N GLY A 178 5.30 -1.45 -5.14
CA GLY A 178 5.36 -2.54 -6.11
C GLY A 178 4.68 -3.85 -5.67
N ALA A 179 4.11 -3.93 -4.46
CA ALA A 179 3.42 -5.12 -4.01
C ALA A 179 2.14 -5.39 -4.82
N THR A 180 1.86 -6.66 -5.08
CA THR A 180 0.54 -7.10 -5.55
C THR A 180 -0.34 -7.40 -4.35
N ILE A 181 -1.54 -6.83 -4.34
CA ILE A 181 -2.48 -6.92 -3.21
C ILE A 181 -3.88 -7.31 -3.67
N ALA A 182 -4.66 -7.89 -2.76
CA ALA A 182 -6.08 -8.18 -2.90
C ALA A 182 -6.94 -7.02 -2.39
N ALA A 183 -8.24 -7.06 -2.72
CA ALA A 183 -9.20 -6.17 -2.09
C ALA A 183 -9.30 -6.47 -0.58
N GLY A 184 -9.32 -5.44 0.25
CA GLY A 184 -9.32 -5.55 1.71
C GLY A 184 -7.93 -5.47 2.35
N ASP A 185 -6.86 -5.60 1.58
CA ASP A 185 -5.50 -5.52 2.13
C ASP A 185 -5.19 -4.10 2.66
N PRO A 186 -4.50 -3.97 3.81
CA PRO A 186 -4.20 -2.68 4.41
C PRO A 186 -3.20 -1.88 3.58
N LEU A 187 -3.49 -0.58 3.36
CA LEU A 187 -2.63 0.33 2.60
C LEU A 187 -1.85 1.27 3.51
N PHE A 188 -2.57 1.97 4.37
CA PHE A 188 -2.01 2.95 5.30
C PHE A 188 -2.98 3.16 6.46
N ARG A 189 -2.45 3.66 7.57
CA ARG A 189 -3.18 4.05 8.76
C ARG A 189 -2.99 5.53 9.04
N LEU A 190 -4.05 6.20 9.46
CA LEU A 190 -3.96 7.56 9.97
C LEU A 190 -3.57 7.53 11.45
N LEU A 191 -2.47 8.19 11.81
CA LEU A 191 -1.94 8.24 13.18
C LEU A 191 -2.61 9.34 14.03
N GLY A 192 -3.43 10.20 13.42
CA GLY A 192 -4.09 11.31 14.10
C GLY A 192 -4.88 12.20 13.14
N PRO A 193 -5.47 13.32 13.62
CA PRO A 193 -6.41 14.16 12.85
C PRO A 193 -5.72 15.03 11.77
N GLY A 194 -4.48 14.72 11.40
CA GLY A 194 -3.67 15.51 10.49
C GLY A 194 -4.28 15.67 9.10
N ARG A 195 -4.01 16.80 8.46
CA ARG A 195 -4.58 17.16 7.16
C ARG A 195 -3.86 16.46 6.00
N SER A 196 -4.62 16.24 4.93
CA SER A 196 -4.10 15.77 3.64
C SER A 196 -2.96 16.65 3.13
N SER A 197 -2.04 16.08 2.35
CA SER A 197 -1.10 16.84 1.52
C SER A 197 -1.76 17.92 0.66
N TRP A 198 -3.05 17.75 0.32
CA TRP A 198 -3.82 18.72 -0.43
C TRP A 198 -3.89 20.08 0.25
N THR A 199 -3.93 20.09 1.59
CA THR A 199 -3.93 21.30 2.39
C THR A 199 -2.63 22.07 2.23
N THR A 200 -1.50 21.37 2.22
CA THR A 200 -0.17 21.97 2.04
C THR A 200 0.08 22.40 0.60
N PHE A 201 -0.32 21.59 -0.38
CA PHE A 201 0.10 21.77 -1.77
C PHE A 201 -0.83 22.67 -2.60
N TYR A 202 -2.13 22.74 -2.26
CA TYR A 202 -3.12 23.33 -3.17
C TYR A 202 -4.12 24.25 -2.49
N ASN A 203 -4.66 23.87 -1.32
CA ASN A 203 -5.70 24.65 -0.66
C ASN A 203 -5.55 24.59 0.86
N PRO A 204 -4.96 25.62 1.49
CA PRO A 204 -4.75 25.68 2.94
C PRO A 204 -6.03 25.56 3.78
N SER A 205 -7.20 25.84 3.19
CA SER A 205 -8.50 25.76 3.86
C SER A 205 -9.19 24.40 3.67
N ALA A 206 -8.59 23.45 2.94
CA ALA A 206 -9.20 22.13 2.71
C ALA A 206 -9.33 21.34 4.02
N PRO A 207 -10.55 20.91 4.42
CA PRO A 207 -10.80 20.29 5.72
C PRO A 207 -10.62 18.77 5.68
N TYR A 208 -9.88 18.21 4.72
CA TYR A 208 -9.82 16.77 4.48
C TYR A 208 -8.60 16.13 5.13
N GLN A 209 -8.77 14.94 5.72
CA GLN A 209 -7.67 14.09 6.17
C GLN A 209 -7.06 13.33 4.99
N VAL A 210 -7.89 12.92 4.03
CA VAL A 210 -7.45 12.22 2.80
C VAL A 210 -8.18 12.80 1.60
N VAL A 211 -7.45 13.03 0.50
CA VAL A 211 -8.05 13.36 -0.80
C VAL A 211 -7.84 12.20 -1.77
N VAL A 212 -8.92 11.76 -2.40
CA VAL A 212 -8.95 10.57 -3.25
C VAL A 212 -9.35 10.94 -4.66
N SER A 213 -8.73 10.30 -5.65
CA SER A 213 -9.15 10.36 -7.06
C SER A 213 -9.16 8.97 -7.65
N LEU A 214 -10.09 8.70 -8.56
CA LEU A 214 -10.21 7.43 -9.29
C LEU A 214 -10.32 7.74 -10.78
N GLN A 215 -9.67 6.93 -11.61
CA GLN A 215 -9.73 7.07 -13.07
C GLN A 215 -9.72 5.72 -13.76
N THR A 216 -10.29 5.64 -14.96
CA THR A 216 -10.17 4.45 -15.82
C THR A 216 -8.75 4.32 -16.38
N LEU A 217 -8.37 3.10 -16.75
CA LEU A 217 -7.17 2.77 -17.52
C LEU A 217 -7.58 2.07 -18.83
N PRO A 218 -6.85 2.29 -19.93
CA PRO A 218 -5.83 3.34 -20.12
C PRO A 218 -6.43 4.73 -20.36
N GLY A 219 -7.75 4.84 -20.51
CA GLY A 219 -8.43 6.05 -21.01
C GLY A 219 -8.40 7.28 -20.08
N GLY A 220 -8.00 7.14 -18.82
CA GLY A 220 -7.81 8.26 -17.90
C GLY A 220 -9.08 9.03 -17.55
N ARG A 221 -10.28 8.49 -17.84
CA ARG A 221 -11.55 9.13 -17.52
C ARG A 221 -11.72 9.13 -16.01
N ASP A 222 -11.98 10.29 -15.42
CA ASP A 222 -12.30 10.37 -14.00
C ASP A 222 -13.56 9.56 -13.66
N LEU A 223 -13.50 8.88 -12.52
CA LEU A 223 -14.59 8.14 -11.90
C LEU A 223 -14.84 8.72 -10.51
N ASP A 224 -16.01 8.44 -9.94
CA ASP A 224 -16.30 8.81 -8.56
C ASP A 224 -15.69 7.77 -7.60
N PRO A 225 -14.69 8.13 -6.76
CA PRO A 225 -14.15 7.21 -5.76
C PRO A 225 -15.10 6.99 -4.56
N SER A 226 -16.16 7.77 -4.40
CA SER A 226 -17.09 7.67 -3.25
C SER A 226 -17.71 6.27 -3.11
N ILE A 227 -17.84 5.55 -4.22
CA ILE A 227 -18.34 4.17 -4.30
C ILE A 227 -17.57 3.17 -3.42
N TYR A 228 -16.32 3.49 -3.06
CA TYR A 228 -15.47 2.63 -2.22
C TYR A 228 -15.53 2.98 -0.74
N PHE A 229 -16.30 4.00 -0.37
CA PHE A 229 -16.47 4.47 1.01
C PHE A 229 -17.93 4.34 1.48
N SER A 230 -18.85 4.02 0.57
CA SER A 230 -20.24 3.68 0.89
C SER A 230 -20.33 2.22 1.35
N GLY A 231 -20.19 1.97 2.66
CA GLY A 231 -20.39 0.62 3.21
C GLY A 231 -19.58 0.28 4.47
N SER A 232 -18.76 1.21 4.99
CA SER A 232 -17.99 1.00 6.23
C SER A 232 -18.60 1.69 7.43
#